data_AF-A0A956J4E2-F1
#
_entry.id   AF-A0A956J4E2-F1
#
_cell.length_a   1.000
_cell.length_b   1.000
_cell.length_c   1.000
_cell.angle_alpha   90.00
_cell.angle_beta   90.00
_cell.angle_gamma   90.00
#
_symmetry.space_group_name_H-M   'P 1'
#
loop_
_entity.id
_entity.type
_entity.pdbx_description
1 polymer ?
#
loop_
_entity_poly.entity_id
_entity_poly.type
_entity_poly.pdbx_seq_one_letter_code
_entity_poly.pdbx_strand_id
1 'polypeptide(L)'
;MLLALGTLHCSTNDSKNDSTGGTGGTNSSGSGGVGGTAGTQHSTGGTFSGGAAGGGSGGTSGGVGGAGSDAGGAGGSEDAGPGCDPGFFGPTCEACTCGPKGDCDYGIEGSGQCSCYSGWSGEKCDACAGGHYGPNCSICTCNVHGTCDEGLTGTGVCACDDGWGGTNCQTCAENRYGASCESTCPICTFGDCEAGQSGTGKCCITVPVNGHVNQDMAAQTGTFSVEWDGSASAQTDGIFGLTVDDTANDWSDFAVATRFSPLGLIDARNGGNYEHDAFVPYSGGQEFHFRMTVDLSTHTYSVWVTPSGGAETQIAANYNFRPTLNTVTELRNAAGRTQTNVQPIRICNFSVVSN
;
A
#
# COMPACT_ATOMS: atom_id res chain seq x y z
N MET A 1 -11.99 52.62 24.98
CA MET A 1 -11.26 52.49 23.70
C MET A 1 -9.77 52.58 23.99
N LEU A 2 -9.13 51.43 24.20
CA LEU A 2 -7.67 51.28 24.29
C LEU A 2 -7.38 49.84 23.84
N LEU A 3 -6.59 49.67 22.78
CA LEU A 3 -6.28 48.38 22.18
C LEU A 3 -5.01 47.82 22.81
N ALA A 4 -5.08 46.61 23.36
CA ALA A 4 -3.90 45.83 23.72
C ALA A 4 -3.59 44.87 22.57
N LEU A 5 -2.49 45.12 21.85
CA LEU A 5 -1.98 44.21 20.82
C LEU A 5 -1.22 43.06 21.49
N GLY A 6 -1.83 41.87 21.51
CA GLY A 6 -1.14 40.64 21.91
C GLY A 6 -0.36 40.05 20.74
N THR A 7 0.96 40.10 20.79
CA THR A 7 1.85 39.45 19.80
C THR A 7 1.84 37.94 19.97
N LEU A 8 1.37 37.22 18.94
CA LEU A 8 1.39 35.77 18.87
C LEU A 8 2.82 35.28 18.61
N HIS A 9 3.39 34.48 19.52
CA HIS A 9 4.65 33.79 19.27
C HIS A 9 4.39 32.47 18.55
N CYS A 10 4.81 32.40 17.28
CA CYS A 10 4.82 31.14 16.53
C CYS A 10 6.18 30.46 16.76
N SER A 11 6.18 29.27 17.39
CA SER A 11 7.40 28.46 17.54
C SER A 11 7.49 27.47 16.39
N THR A 12 8.34 27.76 15.41
CA THR A 12 8.72 26.81 14.35
C THR A 12 9.57 25.70 14.95
N ASN A 13 9.10 24.45 14.89
CA ASN A 13 9.88 23.30 15.35
C ASN A 13 10.60 22.66 14.15
N ASP A 14 11.82 23.13 13.87
CA ASP A 14 12.69 22.57 12.82
C ASP A 14 13.26 21.22 13.23
N SER A 15 12.57 20.14 12.87
CA SER A 15 13.11 18.77 12.95
C SER A 15 14.16 18.55 11.86
N LYS A 16 15.43 18.72 12.23
CA LYS A 16 16.58 18.42 11.36
C LYS A 16 16.62 16.94 10.98
N ASN A 17 16.32 16.65 9.72
CA ASN A 17 16.67 15.39 9.08
C ASN A 17 17.97 15.58 8.29
N ASP A 18 19.09 15.07 8.82
CA ASP A 18 20.39 15.11 8.14
C ASP A 18 20.79 13.69 7.71
N SER A 19 20.67 13.42 6.40
CA SER A 19 20.89 12.10 5.80
C SER A 19 21.82 12.20 4.58
N THR A 20 23.13 12.37 4.83
CA THR A 20 24.23 12.13 3.87
C THR A 20 25.46 11.62 4.64
N GLY A 21 26.38 10.80 4.12
CA GLY A 21 26.44 10.15 2.80
C GLY A 21 27.89 9.74 2.44
N GLY A 22 28.35 8.56 2.90
CA GLY A 22 29.50 7.80 2.36
C GLY A 22 30.94 8.34 2.50
N THR A 23 31.89 7.47 2.87
CA THR A 23 33.00 6.99 2.00
C THR A 23 34.15 6.32 2.80
N GLY A 24 34.79 5.31 2.17
CA GLY A 24 36.22 4.98 2.38
C GLY A 24 36.62 4.16 3.61
N GLY A 25 37.20 2.97 3.40
CA GLY A 25 37.73 2.17 4.52
C GLY A 25 38.22 0.76 4.17
N THR A 26 39.11 0.60 3.19
CA THR A 26 39.79 -0.69 2.96
C THR A 26 40.77 -1.01 4.09
N ASN A 27 40.71 -2.21 4.67
CA ASN A 27 41.97 -2.93 4.93
C ASN A 27 41.82 -4.45 4.97
N SER A 28 42.75 -5.12 4.29
CA SER A 28 42.95 -6.56 4.22
C SER A 28 43.94 -7.04 5.29
N SER A 29 43.81 -8.30 5.74
CA SER A 29 44.88 -9.25 6.17
C SER A 29 44.40 -10.19 7.28
N GLY A 30 44.77 -11.48 7.25
CA GLY A 30 44.59 -12.37 8.43
C GLY A 30 44.30 -13.84 8.14
N SER A 31 45.22 -14.54 7.46
CA SER A 31 45.12 -15.98 7.18
C SER A 31 45.30 -16.88 8.42
N GLY A 32 44.58 -18.00 8.48
CA GLY A 32 44.87 -19.12 9.40
C GLY A 32 44.09 -20.40 9.04
N GLY A 33 44.79 -21.44 8.56
CA GLY A 33 44.23 -22.80 8.42
C GLY A 33 44.34 -23.59 9.75
N VAL A 34 44.22 -24.91 9.82
CA VAL A 34 44.14 -25.99 8.81
C VAL A 34 43.43 -27.19 9.49
N GLY A 35 42.72 -28.06 8.74
CA GLY A 35 42.29 -29.36 9.28
C GLY A 35 41.38 -30.14 8.34
N GLY A 36 41.90 -31.19 7.71
CA GLY A 36 41.09 -32.08 6.86
C GLY A 36 41.56 -33.54 6.93
N THR A 37 40.68 -34.47 6.53
CA THR A 37 40.87 -35.90 6.17
C THR A 37 39.45 -36.52 6.09
N ALA A 38 39.11 -37.52 5.29
CA ALA A 38 39.82 -38.24 4.22
C ALA A 38 38.79 -38.90 3.24
N GLY A 39 39.25 -39.26 2.03
CA GLY A 39 38.90 -40.50 1.27
C GLY A 39 37.45 -40.73 0.80
N THR A 40 37.15 -41.41 -0.33
CA THR A 40 37.95 -42.25 -1.25
C THR A 40 37.35 -42.21 -2.68
N GLN A 41 37.96 -42.90 -3.66
CA GLN A 41 37.55 -42.91 -5.08
C GLN A 41 36.94 -44.25 -5.57
N HIS A 42 36.28 -44.17 -6.74
CA HIS A 42 36.39 -45.07 -7.91
C HIS A 42 35.29 -46.14 -8.22
N SER A 43 34.41 -45.76 -9.17
CA SER A 43 33.94 -46.45 -10.40
C SER A 43 33.68 -47.98 -10.50
N THR A 44 32.47 -48.36 -10.93
CA THR A 44 32.05 -49.53 -11.78
C THR A 44 30.56 -49.38 -12.19
N GLY A 45 29.96 -50.06 -13.19
CA GLY A 45 30.52 -50.88 -14.28
C GLY A 45 29.54 -51.87 -14.98
N GLY A 46 28.68 -51.41 -15.92
CA GLY A 46 27.86 -52.26 -16.85
C GLY A 46 26.34 -52.34 -16.51
N THR A 47 25.33 -52.11 -17.37
CA THR A 47 24.93 -52.50 -18.77
C THR A 47 24.00 -53.73 -18.86
N PHE A 48 22.82 -53.62 -19.51
CA PHE A 48 22.42 -54.39 -20.73
C PHE A 48 20.97 -54.12 -21.26
N SER A 49 20.83 -54.00 -22.60
CA SER A 49 19.68 -54.22 -23.55
C SER A 49 18.23 -53.74 -23.27
N GLY A 50 17.39 -53.39 -24.29
CA GLY A 50 17.60 -53.22 -25.74
C GLY A 50 16.30 -53.33 -26.62
N GLY A 51 16.25 -52.67 -27.79
CA GLY A 51 15.24 -52.82 -28.88
C GLY A 51 14.13 -51.73 -28.93
N ALA A 52 14.02 -50.82 -29.92
CA ALA A 52 13.66 -50.95 -31.37
C ALA A 52 12.12 -50.79 -31.63
N ALA A 53 11.59 -50.10 -32.66
CA ALA A 53 12.15 -49.28 -33.75
C ALA A 53 11.08 -48.37 -34.45
N GLY A 54 11.53 -47.39 -35.26
CA GLY A 54 10.77 -46.74 -36.36
C GLY A 54 9.93 -45.48 -36.02
N GLY A 55 9.93 -44.39 -36.80
CA GLY A 55 10.71 -44.03 -38.01
C GLY A 55 10.16 -42.75 -38.68
N GLY A 56 10.91 -42.09 -39.57
CA GLY A 56 10.39 -41.01 -40.45
C GLY A 56 11.26 -39.75 -40.60
N SER A 57 11.92 -39.64 -41.76
CA SER A 57 12.47 -38.44 -42.47
C SER A 57 12.12 -37.03 -41.96
N GLY A 58 12.99 -36.01 -41.99
CA GLY A 58 14.07 -35.75 -42.96
C GLY A 58 13.54 -34.87 -44.13
N GLY A 59 14.21 -33.79 -44.59
CA GLY A 59 15.53 -33.28 -44.26
C GLY A 59 15.79 -31.85 -44.77
N THR A 60 17.07 -31.47 -44.85
CA THR A 60 17.57 -30.09 -44.95
C THR A 60 17.96 -29.62 -46.36
N SER A 61 17.86 -28.31 -46.60
CA SER A 61 18.83 -27.46 -47.34
C SER A 61 18.30 -26.01 -47.30
N GLY A 62 19.11 -24.94 -47.34
CA GLY A 62 20.51 -24.84 -47.74
C GLY A 62 20.62 -23.98 -49.00
N GLY A 63 20.43 -22.66 -48.86
CA GLY A 63 20.39 -21.72 -49.98
C GLY A 63 21.52 -20.69 -49.92
N VAL A 64 22.37 -20.68 -50.95
CA VAL A 64 23.44 -19.70 -51.16
C VAL A 64 23.20 -19.01 -52.50
N GLY A 65 23.37 -17.70 -52.56
CA GLY A 65 23.34 -16.89 -53.77
C GLY A 65 23.50 -15.42 -53.41
N GLY A 66 24.15 -14.57 -54.20
CA GLY A 66 24.73 -14.80 -55.53
C GLY A 66 24.64 -13.48 -56.29
N ALA A 67 25.75 -12.76 -56.42
CA ALA A 67 25.75 -11.46 -57.08
C ALA A 67 25.56 -11.60 -58.59
N GLY A 68 24.70 -10.76 -59.17
CA GLY A 68 24.49 -10.66 -60.61
C GLY A 68 24.24 -9.19 -60.97
N SER A 69 25.07 -8.67 -61.88
CA SER A 69 25.00 -7.29 -62.36
C SER A 69 24.23 -7.19 -63.69
N ASP A 70 23.83 -5.95 -63.98
CA ASP A 70 23.64 -5.38 -65.32
C ASP A 70 22.32 -5.57 -66.09
N ALA A 71 21.66 -4.41 -66.25
CA ALA A 71 21.19 -3.82 -67.50
C ALA A 71 19.84 -4.24 -68.13
N GLY A 72 19.08 -3.19 -68.48
CA GLY A 72 18.28 -3.17 -69.72
C GLY A 72 16.80 -3.50 -69.57
N GLY A 73 16.00 -2.53 -69.12
CA GLY A 73 14.54 -2.70 -68.97
C GLY A 73 13.74 -1.40 -69.05
N ALA A 74 14.04 -0.53 -70.02
CA ALA A 74 13.16 0.59 -70.34
C ALA A 74 11.93 0.06 -71.08
N GLY A 75 10.83 -0.17 -70.36
CA GLY A 75 9.59 -0.73 -70.91
C GLY A 75 8.36 -0.17 -70.21
N GLY A 76 7.53 0.54 -70.99
CA GLY A 76 6.11 0.75 -70.72
C GLY A 76 5.71 1.44 -69.41
N SER A 77 5.47 2.74 -69.48
CA SER A 77 4.46 3.35 -68.62
C SER A 77 3.08 2.79 -69.00
N GLU A 78 2.61 1.77 -68.29
CA GLU A 78 1.25 1.25 -68.43
C GLU A 78 0.25 2.22 -67.77
N ASP A 79 -0.35 3.06 -68.60
CA ASP A 79 -1.56 3.88 -68.35
C ASP A 79 -1.76 4.46 -66.94
N ALA A 80 -0.89 5.41 -66.58
CA ALA A 80 -1.33 6.53 -65.77
C ALA A 80 -2.29 7.39 -66.62
N GLY A 81 -3.60 7.23 -66.42
CA GLY A 81 -4.60 8.17 -66.92
C GLY A 81 -4.41 9.58 -66.34
N PRO A 82 -5.29 10.56 -66.66
CA PRO A 82 -5.17 11.95 -66.20
C PRO A 82 -5.56 12.12 -64.72
N GLY A 83 -5.02 11.28 -63.85
CA GLY A 83 -5.05 11.44 -62.40
C GLY A 83 -3.93 12.37 -61.94
N CYS A 84 -4.08 12.88 -60.72
CA CYS A 84 -3.05 13.69 -60.07
C CYS A 84 -1.90 12.81 -59.54
N ASP A 85 -0.70 13.38 -59.47
CA ASP A 85 0.43 12.75 -58.79
C ASP A 85 0.08 12.47 -57.29
N PRO A 86 0.68 11.45 -56.66
CA PRO A 86 0.45 11.17 -55.24
C PRO A 86 0.70 12.39 -54.35
N GLY A 87 -0.28 12.74 -53.52
CA GLY A 87 -0.25 13.98 -52.72
C GLY A 87 -0.92 15.20 -53.37
N PHE A 88 -1.58 15.03 -54.52
CA PHE A 88 -2.42 16.06 -55.15
C PHE A 88 -3.85 15.54 -55.38
N PHE A 89 -4.86 16.41 -55.30
CA PHE A 89 -6.28 16.03 -55.31
C PHE A 89 -7.17 16.96 -56.15
N GLY A 90 -8.37 16.47 -56.46
CA GLY A 90 -9.41 17.22 -57.17
C GLY A 90 -9.13 17.44 -58.67
N PRO A 91 -10.08 18.04 -59.42
CA PRO A 91 -10.01 18.20 -60.87
C PRO A 91 -8.91 19.16 -61.35
N THR A 92 -8.34 19.94 -60.43
CA THR A 92 -7.26 20.91 -60.63
C THR A 92 -5.90 20.39 -60.15
N CYS A 93 -5.85 19.20 -59.54
CA CYS A 93 -4.65 18.63 -58.90
C CYS A 93 -3.98 19.62 -57.93
N GLU A 94 -4.74 20.06 -56.92
CA GLU A 94 -4.26 20.90 -55.84
C GLU A 94 -3.47 20.08 -54.81
N ALA A 95 -2.45 20.68 -54.19
CA ALA A 95 -1.59 19.96 -53.26
C ALA A 95 -2.31 19.65 -51.94
N CYS A 96 -2.25 18.39 -51.49
CA CYS A 96 -2.69 17.99 -50.16
C CYS A 96 -1.93 18.76 -49.08
N THR A 97 -2.61 19.13 -47.99
CA THR A 97 -2.01 19.89 -46.87
C THR A 97 -1.88 19.08 -45.57
N CYS A 98 -2.12 17.76 -45.64
CA CYS A 98 -1.94 16.84 -44.52
C CYS A 98 -0.48 16.83 -44.03
N GLY A 99 -0.30 16.88 -42.72
CA GLY A 99 0.96 16.63 -42.06
C GLY A 99 1.38 15.15 -42.15
N PRO A 100 2.61 14.79 -41.73
CA PRO A 100 3.18 13.45 -41.87
C PRO A 100 2.58 12.40 -40.91
N LYS A 101 1.37 12.65 -40.40
CA LYS A 101 0.63 11.87 -39.39
C LYS A 101 -0.79 11.52 -39.83
N GLY A 102 -1.05 11.60 -41.14
CA GLY A 102 -2.28 11.16 -41.77
C GLY A 102 -2.12 11.04 -43.27
N ASP A 103 -3.00 10.26 -43.89
CA ASP A 103 -3.03 10.06 -45.34
C ASP A 103 -4.04 11.02 -45.98
N CYS A 104 -3.72 11.56 -47.16
CA CYS A 104 -4.64 12.41 -47.91
C CYS A 104 -5.58 11.58 -48.80
N ASP A 105 -6.84 11.99 -48.91
CA ASP A 105 -7.74 11.54 -49.97
C ASP A 105 -7.36 12.21 -51.33
N TYR A 106 -6.39 11.61 -52.02
CA TYR A 106 -5.74 12.13 -53.22
C TYR A 106 -6.30 11.55 -54.53
N GLY A 107 -5.95 12.18 -55.66
CA GLY A 107 -6.42 11.81 -57.00
C GLY A 107 -7.55 12.71 -57.52
N ILE A 108 -7.98 12.48 -58.76
CA ILE A 108 -8.86 13.42 -59.50
C ILE A 108 -10.27 13.56 -58.90
N GLU A 109 -10.77 12.50 -58.24
CA GLU A 109 -12.03 12.49 -57.48
C GLU A 109 -11.82 12.70 -55.97
N GLY A 110 -10.57 12.74 -55.51
CA GLY A 110 -10.21 12.89 -54.09
C GLY A 110 -10.60 14.25 -53.54
N SER A 111 -11.08 14.28 -52.30
CA SER A 111 -11.55 15.46 -51.59
C SER A 111 -10.45 16.31 -50.95
N GLY A 112 -9.22 15.78 -50.86
CA GLY A 112 -8.11 16.43 -50.15
C GLY A 112 -8.19 16.35 -48.63
N GLN A 113 -9.21 15.68 -48.07
CA GLN A 113 -9.35 15.49 -46.63
C GLN A 113 -8.29 14.53 -46.08
N CYS A 114 -7.86 14.77 -44.84
CA CYS A 114 -6.83 14.00 -44.18
C CYS A 114 -7.42 12.93 -43.24
N SER A 115 -7.00 11.68 -43.41
CA SER A 115 -7.29 10.56 -42.51
C SER A 115 -6.14 10.39 -41.52
N CYS A 116 -6.33 10.87 -40.28
CA CYS A 116 -5.27 10.91 -39.27
C CYS A 116 -4.95 9.53 -38.68
N TYR A 117 -3.67 9.31 -38.40
CA TYR A 117 -3.20 8.13 -37.66
C TYR A 117 -3.63 8.19 -36.20
N SER A 118 -3.66 7.04 -35.52
CA SER A 118 -4.07 6.93 -34.11
C SER A 118 -3.30 7.91 -33.22
N GLY A 119 -4.05 8.65 -32.37
CA GLY A 119 -3.52 9.68 -31.48
C GLY A 119 -3.39 11.08 -32.09
N TRP A 120 -3.60 11.24 -33.40
CA TRP A 120 -3.53 12.52 -34.11
C TRP A 120 -4.92 13.00 -34.54
N SER A 121 -5.10 14.32 -34.63
CA SER A 121 -6.35 14.97 -35.02
C SER A 121 -6.11 16.34 -35.67
N GLY A 122 -7.20 17.05 -35.98
CA GLY A 122 -7.18 18.30 -36.74
C GLY A 122 -7.27 18.06 -38.24
N GLU A 123 -7.66 19.09 -38.98
CA GLU A 123 -7.87 19.04 -40.45
C GLU A 123 -6.63 18.56 -41.21
N LYS A 124 -5.43 18.78 -40.65
CA LYS A 124 -4.13 18.41 -41.23
C LYS A 124 -3.41 17.33 -40.44
N CYS A 125 -4.04 16.71 -39.45
CA CYS A 125 -3.41 15.71 -38.57
C CYS A 125 -2.16 16.25 -37.86
N ASP A 126 -2.16 17.54 -37.52
CA ASP A 126 -1.07 18.27 -36.90
C ASP A 126 -1.28 18.52 -35.39
N ALA A 127 -2.46 18.20 -34.85
CA ALA A 127 -2.78 18.23 -33.43
C ALA A 127 -2.86 16.81 -32.83
N CYS A 128 -2.83 16.70 -31.50
CA CYS A 128 -3.19 15.45 -30.83
C CYS A 128 -4.71 15.24 -30.84
N ALA A 129 -5.15 13.98 -30.85
CA ALA A 129 -6.51 13.62 -30.47
C ALA A 129 -6.72 13.83 -28.97
N GLY A 130 -7.97 14.01 -28.53
CA GLY A 130 -8.30 14.08 -27.11
C GLY A 130 -7.76 12.87 -26.34
N GLY A 131 -7.33 13.08 -25.09
CA GLY A 131 -6.65 12.09 -24.27
C GLY A 131 -5.23 11.74 -24.73
N HIS A 132 -4.57 12.59 -25.53
CA HIS A 132 -3.18 12.40 -25.97
C HIS A 132 -2.33 13.68 -25.81
N TYR A 133 -1.05 13.53 -25.47
CA TYR A 133 -0.17 14.62 -25.06
C TYR A 133 1.25 14.56 -25.66
N GLY A 134 1.92 15.71 -25.65
CA GLY A 134 3.32 15.87 -26.06
C GLY A 134 3.54 15.78 -27.59
N PRO A 135 4.80 15.96 -28.05
CA PRO A 135 5.13 16.07 -29.47
C PRO A 135 4.96 14.76 -30.27
N ASN A 136 4.70 13.64 -29.60
CA ASN A 136 4.41 12.34 -30.21
C ASN A 136 2.94 11.93 -30.05
N CYS A 137 2.11 12.75 -29.39
CA CYS A 137 0.73 12.43 -29.01
C CYS A 137 0.62 11.06 -28.30
N SER A 138 1.37 10.91 -27.20
CA SER A 138 1.29 9.76 -26.31
C SER A 138 -0.04 9.73 -25.57
N ILE A 139 -0.63 8.56 -25.34
CA ILE A 139 -1.90 8.42 -24.64
C ILE A 139 -1.79 8.84 -23.16
N CYS A 140 -2.75 9.63 -22.68
CA CYS A 140 -2.92 9.96 -21.26
C CYS A 140 -3.31 8.72 -20.44
N THR A 141 -2.74 8.58 -19.24
CA THR A 141 -3.00 7.44 -18.34
C THR A 141 -3.82 7.79 -17.10
N CYS A 142 -4.38 9.00 -17.05
CA CYS A 142 -5.24 9.44 -15.94
C CYS A 142 -6.47 8.54 -15.79
N ASN A 143 -6.84 8.26 -14.54
CA ASN A 143 -8.10 7.61 -14.21
C ASN A 143 -9.28 8.57 -14.43
N VAL A 144 -10.52 8.09 -14.26
CA VAL A 144 -11.73 8.91 -14.38
C VAL A 144 -11.80 10.05 -13.34
N HIS A 145 -10.98 9.97 -12.29
CA HIS A 145 -10.87 10.94 -11.19
C HIS A 145 -9.81 12.03 -11.42
N GLY A 146 -9.50 12.35 -12.68
CA GLY A 146 -8.56 13.41 -13.01
C GLY A 146 -8.53 13.78 -14.49
N THR A 147 -8.09 15.01 -14.76
CA THR A 147 -7.95 15.57 -16.11
C THR A 147 -6.49 15.58 -16.53
N CYS A 148 -6.20 15.16 -17.77
CA CYS A 148 -4.86 15.15 -18.33
C CYS A 148 -4.44 16.52 -18.87
N ASP A 149 -3.19 16.93 -18.66
CA ASP A 149 -2.53 17.99 -19.41
C ASP A 149 -2.20 17.52 -20.85
N GLU A 150 -3.19 17.62 -21.73
CA GLU A 150 -3.20 17.09 -23.10
C GLU A 150 -2.74 18.07 -24.19
N GLY A 151 -2.63 17.59 -25.44
CA GLY A 151 -2.17 18.36 -26.60
C GLY A 151 -0.66 18.36 -26.80
N LEU A 152 -0.20 18.93 -27.92
CA LEU A 152 1.21 18.86 -28.39
C LEU A 152 2.26 19.36 -27.38
N THR A 153 1.88 20.35 -26.57
CA THR A 153 2.72 20.94 -25.51
C THR A 153 2.38 20.40 -24.11
N GLY A 154 1.32 19.60 -24.00
CA GLY A 154 0.89 19.01 -22.73
C GLY A 154 1.92 18.02 -22.20
N THR A 155 2.05 17.99 -20.88
CA THR A 155 3.02 17.16 -20.14
C THR A 155 2.50 15.76 -19.84
N GLY A 156 1.19 15.51 -20.00
CA GLY A 156 0.54 14.26 -19.62
C GLY A 156 0.32 14.09 -18.12
N VAL A 157 0.65 15.10 -17.31
CA VAL A 157 0.40 15.09 -15.87
C VAL A 157 -1.10 15.17 -15.59
N CYS A 158 -1.57 14.38 -14.63
CA CYS A 158 -2.97 14.35 -14.22
C CYS A 158 -3.24 15.36 -13.10
N ALA A 159 -4.19 16.26 -13.32
CA ALA A 159 -4.80 17.06 -12.25
C ALA A 159 -5.97 16.26 -11.66
N CYS A 160 -5.84 15.83 -10.40
CA CYS A 160 -6.83 14.97 -9.75
C CYS A 160 -8.00 15.76 -9.16
N ASP A 161 -9.16 15.13 -9.13
CA ASP A 161 -10.35 15.62 -8.45
C ASP A 161 -10.16 15.65 -6.92
N ASP A 162 -10.96 16.43 -6.19
CA ASP A 162 -10.90 16.43 -4.72
C ASP A 162 -11.15 15.03 -4.15
N GLY A 163 -10.37 14.67 -3.13
CA GLY A 163 -10.33 13.32 -2.57
C GLY A 163 -9.35 12.37 -3.24
N TRP A 164 -8.87 12.64 -4.47
CA TRP A 164 -8.06 11.72 -5.27
C TRP A 164 -6.59 12.13 -5.41
N GLY A 165 -5.73 11.15 -5.64
CA GLY A 165 -4.29 11.32 -5.70
C GLY A 165 -3.55 10.15 -6.35
N GLY A 166 -2.22 10.20 -6.25
CA GLY A 166 -1.31 9.36 -7.04
C GLY A 166 -1.15 9.87 -8.48
N THR A 167 -0.12 9.40 -9.19
CA THR A 167 0.31 9.92 -10.50
C THR A 167 -0.80 9.94 -11.56
N ASN A 168 -1.72 8.98 -11.51
CA ASN A 168 -2.84 8.84 -12.44
C ASN A 168 -4.20 9.06 -11.75
N CYS A 169 -4.24 9.68 -10.57
CA CYS A 169 -5.49 9.88 -9.79
C CYS A 169 -6.21 8.56 -9.43
N GLN A 170 -5.42 7.51 -9.17
CA GLN A 170 -5.91 6.14 -8.95
C GLN A 170 -6.00 5.74 -7.47
N THR A 171 -5.55 6.58 -6.53
CA THR A 171 -5.66 6.36 -5.09
C THR A 171 -6.43 7.49 -4.45
N CYS A 172 -6.84 7.34 -3.18
CA CYS A 172 -7.21 8.51 -2.40
C CYS A 172 -6.01 9.45 -2.23
N ALA A 173 -6.29 10.74 -2.06
CA ALA A 173 -5.36 11.72 -1.53
C ALA A 173 -5.00 11.39 -0.07
N GLU A 174 -3.94 12.03 0.44
CA GLU A 174 -3.51 11.89 1.83
C GLU A 174 -4.66 12.21 2.81
N ASN A 175 -4.79 11.41 3.86
CA ASN A 175 -5.82 11.53 4.90
C ASN A 175 -7.28 11.42 4.39
N ARG A 176 -7.52 10.88 3.19
CA ARG A 176 -8.86 10.57 2.67
C ARG A 176 -9.13 9.06 2.67
N TYR A 177 -10.39 8.65 2.84
CA TYR A 177 -10.78 7.24 2.93
C TYR A 177 -12.17 6.92 2.36
N GLY A 178 -12.44 5.61 2.23
CA GLY A 178 -13.68 5.06 1.69
C GLY A 178 -13.66 4.94 0.17
N ALA A 179 -14.57 4.15 -0.40
CA ALA A 179 -14.50 3.73 -1.80
C ALA A 179 -14.50 4.89 -2.83
N SER A 180 -15.11 6.02 -2.48
CA SER A 180 -15.15 7.27 -3.26
C SER A 180 -14.08 8.30 -2.86
N CYS A 181 -13.28 8.03 -1.82
CA CYS A 181 -12.31 8.94 -1.21
C CYS A 181 -12.88 10.28 -0.67
N GLU A 182 -14.21 10.37 -0.51
CA GLU A 182 -14.89 11.60 -0.07
C GLU A 182 -14.71 11.89 1.44
N SER A 183 -14.48 10.85 2.25
CA SER A 183 -14.35 10.99 3.71
C SER A 183 -12.94 11.40 4.12
N THR A 184 -12.83 12.24 5.15
CA THR A 184 -11.54 12.70 5.71
C THR A 184 -11.28 12.05 7.05
N CYS A 185 -10.07 11.54 7.24
CA CYS A 185 -9.59 10.98 8.50
C CYS A 185 -9.77 11.95 9.69
N PRO A 186 -10.22 11.46 10.86
CA PRO A 186 -10.13 12.22 12.10
C PRO A 186 -8.66 12.41 12.52
N ILE A 187 -8.41 13.34 13.44
CA ILE A 187 -7.10 13.46 14.10
C ILE A 187 -6.97 12.28 15.07
N CYS A 188 -6.03 11.38 14.81
CA CYS A 188 -5.78 10.23 15.65
C CYS A 188 -4.90 10.59 16.86
N THR A 189 -5.43 10.34 18.06
CA THR A 189 -4.68 10.38 19.33
C THR A 189 -4.07 9.03 19.70
N PHE A 190 -4.44 7.97 18.97
CA PHE A 190 -3.95 6.60 19.15
C PHE A 190 -3.87 5.92 17.79
N GLY A 191 -2.67 5.46 17.40
CA GLY A 191 -2.43 4.84 16.10
C GLY A 191 -2.63 5.78 14.89
N ASP A 192 -2.64 5.19 13.70
CA ASP A 192 -2.78 5.88 12.42
C ASP A 192 -4.21 5.75 11.87
N CYS A 193 -4.67 6.70 11.06
CA CYS A 193 -5.95 6.55 10.38
C CYS A 193 -5.88 5.49 9.28
N GLU A 194 -6.90 4.63 9.21
CA GLU A 194 -7.14 3.75 8.07
C GLU A 194 -7.65 4.54 6.85
N ALA A 195 -6.69 5.17 6.16
CA ALA A 195 -6.88 5.90 4.91
C ALA A 195 -7.00 4.98 3.69
N GLY A 196 -7.32 5.57 2.52
CA GLY A 196 -7.42 4.87 1.24
C GLY A 196 -8.81 4.28 0.94
N GLN A 197 -8.97 3.74 -0.26
CA GLN A 197 -10.29 3.34 -0.79
C GLN A 197 -10.98 2.22 0.01
N SER A 198 -10.18 1.32 0.59
CA SER A 198 -10.65 0.26 1.50
C SER A 198 -10.56 0.65 2.98
N GLY A 199 -10.10 1.88 3.27
CA GLY A 199 -9.92 2.39 4.62
C GLY A 199 -11.24 2.66 5.33
N THR A 200 -11.27 2.40 6.64
CA THR A 200 -12.49 2.57 7.46
C THR A 200 -12.60 3.94 8.12
N GLY A 201 -11.52 4.74 8.10
CA GLY A 201 -11.42 6.00 8.85
C GLY A 201 -11.23 5.84 10.36
N LYS A 202 -11.20 4.61 10.89
CA LYS A 202 -10.83 4.35 12.28
C LYS A 202 -9.36 4.72 12.52
N CYS A 203 -9.06 5.22 13.71
CA CYS A 203 -7.69 5.41 14.19
C CYS A 203 -7.20 4.11 14.82
N CYS A 204 -6.21 3.45 14.23
CA CYS A 204 -5.86 2.07 14.53
C CYS A 204 -4.35 1.87 14.65
N ILE A 205 -3.96 0.95 15.53
CA ILE A 205 -2.61 0.38 15.57
C ILE A 205 -2.69 -1.13 15.47
N THR A 206 -1.79 -1.73 14.70
CA THR A 206 -1.62 -3.19 14.66
C THR A 206 -0.46 -3.56 15.58
N VAL A 207 -0.71 -4.39 16.58
CA VAL A 207 0.33 -4.95 17.43
C VAL A 207 1.04 -6.06 16.64
N PRO A 208 2.32 -5.91 16.28
CA PRO A 208 3.01 -6.87 15.43
C PRO A 208 3.25 -8.19 16.15
N VAL A 209 3.43 -9.26 15.37
CA VAL A 209 3.77 -10.61 15.88
C VAL A 209 5.12 -10.56 16.60
N ASN A 210 5.20 -11.13 17.81
CA ASN A 210 6.37 -11.07 18.68
C ASN A 210 6.86 -9.63 18.94
N GLY A 211 5.93 -8.70 19.11
CA GLY A 211 6.22 -7.30 19.33
C GLY A 211 5.20 -6.62 20.22
N HIS A 212 5.43 -5.33 20.45
CA HIS A 212 4.63 -4.49 21.30
C HIS A 212 4.43 -3.12 20.65
N VAL A 213 3.44 -2.39 21.15
CA VAL A 213 3.18 -0.99 20.83
C VAL A 213 2.91 -0.24 22.13
N ASN A 214 3.31 1.03 22.17
CA ASN A 214 3.03 1.97 23.26
C ASN A 214 2.34 3.18 22.66
N GLN A 215 1.38 3.75 23.38
CA GLN A 215 0.78 5.04 23.08
C GLN A 215 0.60 5.80 24.41
N ASP A 216 1.41 6.84 24.57
CA ASP A 216 1.30 7.76 25.70
C ASP A 216 -0.11 8.35 25.78
N MET A 217 -0.63 8.43 26.99
CA MET A 217 -1.86 9.12 27.34
C MET A 217 -1.60 10.08 28.51
N ALA A 218 -2.49 11.06 28.71
CA ALA A 218 -2.43 11.89 29.90
C ALA A 218 -2.51 11.01 31.16
N ALA A 219 -1.68 11.29 32.17
CA ALA A 219 -1.65 10.51 33.41
C ALA A 219 -3.02 10.47 34.09
N GLN A 220 -3.54 9.27 34.28
CA GLN A 220 -4.81 9.02 34.93
C GLN A 220 -4.60 8.65 36.40
N THR A 221 -5.43 9.20 37.28
CA THR A 221 -5.39 8.99 38.74
C THR A 221 -6.81 8.76 39.28
N GLY A 222 -6.93 8.09 40.43
CA GLY A 222 -8.24 7.78 41.02
C GLY A 222 -9.03 6.78 40.18
N THR A 223 -10.30 7.10 39.90
CA THR A 223 -11.22 6.23 39.13
C THR A 223 -11.49 6.82 37.74
N PHE A 224 -11.12 6.08 36.69
CA PHE A 224 -11.28 6.52 35.30
C PHE A 224 -11.76 5.36 34.40
N SER A 225 -12.24 5.69 33.20
CA SER A 225 -12.67 4.70 32.21
C SER A 225 -11.88 4.86 30.91
N VAL A 226 -11.63 3.76 30.20
CA VAL A 226 -11.07 3.75 28.85
C VAL A 226 -11.89 2.84 27.94
N GLU A 227 -12.02 3.21 26.68
CA GLU A 227 -12.77 2.47 25.66
C GLU A 227 -11.91 2.29 24.40
N TRP A 228 -12.07 1.16 23.71
CA TRP A 228 -11.42 0.88 22.43
C TRP A 228 -12.19 -0.17 21.63
N ASP A 229 -12.01 -0.18 20.31
CA ASP A 229 -12.36 -1.31 19.47
C ASP A 229 -11.14 -2.25 19.36
N GLY A 230 -11.36 -3.57 19.45
CA GLY A 230 -10.30 -4.56 19.32
C GLY A 230 -10.70 -5.74 18.44
N SER A 231 -9.75 -6.25 17.67
CA SER A 231 -9.89 -7.47 16.87
C SER A 231 -8.60 -8.28 16.80
N ALA A 232 -8.73 -9.56 16.46
CA ALA A 232 -7.62 -10.47 16.21
C ALA A 232 -7.83 -11.17 14.86
N SER A 233 -6.78 -11.37 14.06
CA SER A 233 -6.94 -11.99 12.72
C SER A 233 -7.21 -13.50 12.78
N ALA A 234 -6.81 -14.18 13.86
CA ALA A 234 -7.26 -15.51 14.26
C ALA A 234 -7.08 -15.69 15.78
N GLN A 235 -7.24 -16.92 16.29
CA GLN A 235 -6.86 -17.26 17.66
C GLN A 235 -5.37 -16.92 17.91
N THR A 236 -5.08 -16.27 19.03
CA THR A 236 -3.78 -15.67 19.33
C THR A 236 -3.50 -15.66 20.85
N ASP A 237 -2.32 -15.19 21.26
CA ASP A 237 -2.02 -14.81 22.66
C ASP A 237 -1.58 -13.33 22.65
N GLY A 238 -2.56 -12.45 22.47
CA GLY A 238 -2.36 -11.01 22.27
C GLY A 238 -3.09 -10.23 23.36
N ILE A 239 -2.39 -9.29 23.99
CA ILE A 239 -2.91 -8.51 25.12
C ILE A 239 -2.99 -7.02 24.78
N PHE A 240 -3.98 -6.35 25.34
CA PHE A 240 -4.05 -4.88 25.37
C PHE A 240 -4.46 -4.40 26.77
N GLY A 241 -3.80 -3.36 27.26
CA GLY A 241 -3.94 -2.93 28.64
C GLY A 241 -3.16 -1.65 28.95
N LEU A 242 -3.04 -1.33 30.23
CA LEU A 242 -2.45 -0.07 30.70
C LEU A 242 -1.19 -0.33 31.52
N THR A 243 -0.17 0.51 31.31
CA THR A 243 1.12 0.47 32.01
C THR A 243 1.38 1.76 32.80
N VAL A 244 2.32 1.68 33.74
CA VAL A 244 2.71 2.78 34.64
C VAL A 244 3.70 3.77 34.05
N ASP A 245 4.46 3.33 33.04
CA ASP A 245 5.39 4.15 32.27
C ASP A 245 5.13 3.96 30.78
N ASP A 246 5.85 4.71 29.97
CA ASP A 246 5.71 4.79 28.51
C ASP A 246 6.14 3.48 27.79
N THR A 247 6.28 2.37 28.52
CA THR A 247 6.78 1.09 28.00
C THR A 247 5.98 -0.15 28.41
N ALA A 248 5.71 -0.99 27.41
CA ALA A 248 5.37 -2.41 27.51
C ALA A 248 6.54 -3.24 26.98
N ASN A 249 7.74 -2.97 27.49
CA ASN A 249 8.98 -3.66 27.11
C ASN A 249 8.98 -5.13 27.56
N ASP A 250 8.34 -5.41 28.69
CA ASP A 250 8.10 -6.72 29.27
C ASP A 250 6.61 -7.00 29.49
N TRP A 251 6.25 -8.26 29.72
CA TRP A 251 4.90 -8.66 30.09
C TRP A 251 4.50 -8.18 31.50
N SER A 252 5.49 -7.92 32.37
CA SER A 252 5.31 -7.48 33.74
C SER A 252 4.95 -5.99 33.91
N ASP A 253 5.09 -5.18 32.86
CA ASP A 253 4.80 -3.73 32.88
C ASP A 253 3.28 -3.44 32.89
N PHE A 254 2.47 -4.40 32.45
CA PHE A 254 1.00 -4.32 32.42
C PHE A 254 0.41 -4.43 33.82
N ALA A 255 -0.12 -3.32 34.33
CA ALA A 255 -0.86 -3.26 35.60
C ALA A 255 -2.22 -3.97 35.48
N VAL A 256 -2.91 -3.71 34.36
CA VAL A 256 -4.21 -4.30 33.98
C VAL A 256 -4.15 -4.68 32.50
N ALA A 257 -4.81 -5.77 32.10
CA ALA A 257 -4.79 -6.24 30.71
C ALA A 257 -6.00 -7.11 30.37
N THR A 258 -6.55 -6.87 29.18
CA THR A 258 -7.43 -7.79 28.45
C THR A 258 -6.60 -8.63 27.49
N ARG A 259 -7.13 -9.77 27.06
CA ARG A 259 -6.42 -10.69 26.18
C ARG A 259 -7.35 -11.45 25.24
N PHE A 260 -6.98 -11.47 23.98
CA PHE A 260 -7.43 -12.47 23.02
C PHE A 260 -6.64 -13.75 23.31
N SER A 261 -7.31 -14.73 23.93
CA SER A 261 -6.70 -15.96 24.47
C SER A 261 -6.54 -17.05 23.41
N PRO A 262 -5.52 -17.92 23.49
CA PRO A 262 -5.32 -19.02 22.52
C PRO A 262 -6.48 -20.01 22.46
N LEU A 263 -7.33 -20.01 23.49
CA LEU A 263 -8.52 -20.85 23.58
C LEU A 263 -9.74 -20.32 22.79
N GLY A 264 -9.60 -19.18 22.09
CA GLY A 264 -10.71 -18.57 21.35
C GLY A 264 -11.74 -17.88 22.24
N LEU A 265 -11.29 -17.35 23.38
CA LEU A 265 -12.09 -16.58 24.34
C LEU A 265 -11.38 -15.28 24.70
N ILE A 266 -12.15 -14.27 25.10
CA ILE A 266 -11.61 -13.01 25.63
C ILE A 266 -11.58 -13.12 27.15
N ASP A 267 -10.39 -12.99 27.73
CA ASP A 267 -10.15 -13.05 29.19
C ASP A 267 -9.39 -11.79 29.69
N ALA A 268 -9.29 -11.64 31.01
CA ALA A 268 -8.67 -10.48 31.66
C ALA A 268 -7.74 -10.89 32.79
N ARG A 269 -6.73 -10.08 33.10
CA ARG A 269 -5.75 -10.36 34.16
C ARG A 269 -6.37 -10.19 35.55
N ASN A 270 -6.45 -11.25 36.35
CA ASN A 270 -6.77 -11.16 37.78
C ASN A 270 -5.49 -11.40 38.58
N GLY A 271 -4.79 -10.31 38.95
CA GLY A 271 -3.49 -10.39 39.60
C GLY A 271 -2.45 -11.16 38.77
N GLY A 272 -2.12 -12.38 39.22
CA GLY A 272 -1.14 -13.25 38.55
C GLY A 272 -1.66 -13.92 37.27
N ASN A 273 -2.95 -14.26 37.23
CA ASN A 273 -3.54 -15.14 36.22
C ASN A 273 -4.31 -14.35 35.14
N TYR A 274 -4.74 -15.04 34.09
CA TYR A 274 -5.83 -14.61 33.23
C TYR A 274 -7.09 -15.43 33.55
N GLU A 275 -8.20 -14.75 33.78
CA GLU A 275 -9.47 -15.29 34.27
C GLU A 275 -10.65 -14.59 33.55
N HIS A 276 -11.85 -15.12 33.70
CA HIS A 276 -13.09 -14.53 33.16
C HIS A 276 -14.29 -14.90 34.03
N ASP A 277 -15.22 -13.94 34.20
CA ASP A 277 -16.49 -14.13 34.92
C ASP A 277 -17.62 -14.56 33.98
N ALA A 278 -17.50 -14.22 32.69
CA ALA A 278 -18.45 -14.57 31.64
C ALA A 278 -17.73 -14.96 30.35
N PHE A 279 -18.33 -15.87 29.57
CA PHE A 279 -17.76 -16.36 28.33
C PHE A 279 -18.08 -15.43 27.14
N VAL A 280 -17.05 -14.79 26.58
CA VAL A 280 -17.11 -14.13 25.27
C VAL A 280 -16.15 -14.86 24.32
N PRO A 281 -16.65 -15.79 23.47
CA PRO A 281 -15.84 -16.45 22.47
C PRO A 281 -15.51 -15.51 21.31
N TYR A 282 -14.38 -15.73 20.65
CA TYR A 282 -13.99 -15.01 19.43
C TYR A 282 -13.41 -15.93 18.35
N SER A 283 -13.58 -15.51 17.10
CA SER A 283 -12.92 -16.04 15.92
C SER A 283 -12.20 -14.92 15.15
N GLY A 284 -11.35 -15.31 14.20
CA GLY A 284 -10.58 -14.36 13.41
C GLY A 284 -11.44 -13.36 12.62
N GLY A 285 -11.05 -12.09 12.64
CA GLY A 285 -11.71 -11.00 11.91
C GLY A 285 -12.97 -10.44 12.59
N GLN A 286 -13.32 -10.89 13.80
CA GLN A 286 -14.39 -10.28 14.59
C GLN A 286 -13.91 -9.02 15.30
N GLU A 287 -14.70 -7.95 15.19
CA GLU A 287 -14.53 -6.69 15.94
C GLU A 287 -15.37 -6.71 17.22
N PHE A 288 -14.76 -6.27 18.32
CA PHE A 288 -15.38 -6.13 19.63
C PHE A 288 -15.13 -4.71 20.13
N HIS A 289 -16.14 -4.10 20.73
CA HIS A 289 -15.97 -2.88 21.50
C HIS A 289 -15.70 -3.25 22.97
N PHE A 290 -14.69 -2.64 23.57
CA PHE A 290 -14.26 -2.87 24.93
C PHE A 290 -14.42 -1.59 25.76
N ARG A 291 -14.85 -1.77 27.01
CA ARG A 291 -14.90 -0.72 28.02
C ARG A 291 -14.22 -1.23 29.28
N MET A 292 -13.28 -0.48 29.82
CA MET A 292 -12.56 -0.80 31.05
C MET A 292 -12.73 0.36 32.04
N THR A 293 -13.15 0.07 33.27
CA THR A 293 -13.16 1.05 34.36
C THR A 293 -12.13 0.64 35.40
N VAL A 294 -11.24 1.55 35.77
CA VAL A 294 -10.07 1.32 36.61
C VAL A 294 -10.19 2.16 37.88
N ASP A 295 -9.88 1.57 39.04
CA ASP A 295 -9.79 2.25 40.33
C ASP A 295 -8.38 2.07 40.93
N LEU A 296 -7.61 3.16 40.97
CA LEU A 296 -6.26 3.21 41.54
C LEU A 296 -6.23 3.32 43.07
N SER A 297 -7.38 3.53 43.74
CA SER A 297 -7.47 3.56 45.20
C SER A 297 -7.62 2.18 45.81
N THR A 298 -8.27 1.26 45.08
CA THR A 298 -8.43 -0.16 45.45
C THR A 298 -7.53 -1.11 44.66
N HIS A 299 -6.83 -0.60 43.62
CA HIS A 299 -6.06 -1.40 42.66
C HIS A 299 -6.88 -2.52 42.02
N THR A 300 -8.10 -2.18 41.61
CA THR A 300 -9.03 -3.08 40.92
C THR A 300 -9.55 -2.46 39.62
N TYR A 301 -9.97 -3.30 38.69
CA TYR A 301 -10.61 -2.86 37.46
C TYR A 301 -11.73 -3.81 37.02
N SER A 302 -12.62 -3.33 36.17
CA SER A 302 -13.69 -4.11 35.56
C SER A 302 -13.66 -3.95 34.04
N VAL A 303 -14.04 -4.99 33.31
CA VAL A 303 -14.03 -5.02 31.84
C VAL A 303 -15.36 -5.51 31.30
N TRP A 304 -15.87 -4.79 30.31
CA TRP A 304 -17.01 -5.16 29.50
C TRP A 304 -16.61 -5.29 28.03
N VAL A 305 -17.22 -6.24 27.35
CA VAL A 305 -16.98 -6.53 25.93
C VAL A 305 -18.31 -6.64 25.20
N THR A 306 -18.42 -5.93 24.08
CA THR A 306 -19.59 -5.94 23.20
C THR A 306 -19.16 -6.41 21.81
N PRO A 307 -19.51 -7.65 21.40
CA PRO A 307 -19.32 -8.09 20.01
C PRO A 307 -20.12 -7.20 19.06
N SER A 308 -19.65 -7.00 17.82
CA SER A 308 -20.40 -6.23 16.82
C SER A 308 -21.83 -6.77 16.62
N GLY A 309 -22.84 -5.91 16.86
CA GLY A 309 -24.26 -6.27 16.83
C GLY A 309 -24.75 -7.13 18.01
N GLY A 310 -23.91 -7.41 19.00
CA GLY A 310 -24.21 -8.17 20.21
C GLY A 310 -24.60 -7.30 21.40
N ALA A 311 -24.76 -7.95 22.56
CA ALA A 311 -25.00 -7.28 23.84
C ALA A 311 -23.68 -7.13 24.64
N GLU A 312 -23.58 -6.06 25.42
CA GLU A 312 -22.45 -5.85 26.33
C GLU A 312 -22.42 -6.94 27.42
N THR A 313 -21.25 -7.55 27.61
CA THR A 313 -21.01 -8.62 28.59
C THR A 313 -19.87 -8.21 29.52
N GLN A 314 -20.10 -8.20 30.83
CA GLN A 314 -19.04 -8.00 31.81
C GLN A 314 -18.21 -9.29 31.93
N ILE A 315 -16.93 -9.24 31.53
CA ILE A 315 -16.02 -10.40 31.59
C ILE A 315 -15.13 -10.39 32.83
N ALA A 316 -15.04 -9.24 33.52
CA ALA A 316 -14.28 -9.08 34.75
C ALA A 316 -14.96 -8.05 35.67
N ALA A 317 -15.20 -8.43 36.93
CA ALA A 317 -15.74 -7.58 37.97
C ALA A 317 -14.74 -7.41 39.12
N ASN A 318 -14.18 -6.21 39.26
CA ASN A 318 -13.20 -5.84 40.31
C ASN A 318 -11.97 -6.77 40.35
N TYR A 319 -11.44 -7.14 39.18
CA TYR A 319 -10.21 -7.91 39.07
C TYR A 319 -9.03 -7.13 39.62
N ASN A 320 -8.12 -7.83 40.28
CA ASN A 320 -6.97 -7.20 40.92
C ASN A 320 -5.93 -6.79 39.89
N PHE A 321 -5.27 -5.65 40.11
CA PHE A 321 -4.05 -5.29 39.39
C PHE A 321 -2.98 -6.38 39.56
N ARG A 322 -2.04 -6.43 38.62
CA ARG A 322 -0.81 -7.23 38.73
C ARG A 322 -0.15 -7.01 40.12
N PRO A 323 0.24 -8.07 40.86
CA PRO A 323 0.73 -7.93 42.24
C PRO A 323 2.00 -7.10 42.41
N THR A 324 2.82 -6.95 41.36
CA THR A 324 4.02 -6.10 41.36
C THR A 324 3.71 -4.62 41.11
N LEU A 325 2.47 -4.29 40.74
CA LEU A 325 1.99 -2.95 40.37
C LEU A 325 0.74 -2.54 41.17
N ASN A 326 0.46 -3.19 42.31
CA ASN A 326 -0.69 -2.91 43.18
C ASN A 326 -0.43 -1.78 44.21
N THR A 327 0.55 -0.91 43.94
CA THR A 327 0.91 0.26 44.76
C THR A 327 1.07 1.53 43.93
N VAL A 328 0.76 1.44 42.64
CA VAL A 328 1.01 2.50 41.64
C VAL A 328 -0.08 3.57 41.76
N THR A 329 0.28 4.83 41.56
CA THR A 329 -0.63 5.97 41.78
C THR A 329 -1.15 6.62 40.50
N GLU A 330 -0.52 6.33 39.35
CA GLU A 330 -0.98 6.75 38.03
C GLU A 330 -0.78 5.66 36.99
N LEU A 331 -1.54 5.76 35.88
CA LEU A 331 -1.33 5.01 34.64
C LEU A 331 -1.29 6.00 33.48
N ARG A 332 -0.39 5.81 32.52
CA ARG A 332 -0.04 6.84 31.51
C ARG A 332 0.26 6.34 30.11
N ASN A 333 0.19 5.03 29.86
CA ASN A 333 0.41 4.47 28.54
C ASN A 333 -0.59 3.34 28.29
N ALA A 334 -1.14 3.32 27.08
CA ALA A 334 -2.02 2.30 26.57
C ALA A 334 -1.24 1.44 25.58
N ALA A 335 -1.05 0.16 25.91
CA ALA A 335 -0.09 -0.69 25.25
C ALA A 335 -0.69 -2.01 24.80
N GLY A 336 -0.12 -2.55 23.72
CA GLY A 336 -0.45 -3.87 23.21
C GLY A 336 0.79 -4.74 23.05
N ARG A 337 0.68 -6.06 23.27
CA ARG A 337 1.80 -7.00 23.09
C ARG A 337 1.33 -8.38 22.63
N THR A 338 2.08 -9.01 21.73
CA THR A 338 1.82 -10.40 21.29
C THR A 338 3.04 -11.31 21.51
N GLN A 339 2.80 -12.62 21.59
CA GLN A 339 3.87 -13.63 21.71
C GLN A 339 4.50 -14.03 20.35
N THR A 340 5.49 -14.90 20.39
CA THR A 340 6.04 -15.55 19.19
C THR A 340 5.04 -16.54 18.59
N ASN A 341 4.97 -16.61 17.26
CA ASN A 341 4.11 -17.53 16.49
C ASN A 341 2.59 -17.37 16.69
N VAL A 342 2.13 -16.24 17.22
CA VAL A 342 0.70 -15.91 17.33
C VAL A 342 0.29 -14.88 16.26
N GLN A 343 -1.00 -14.62 16.12
CA GLN A 343 -1.50 -13.63 15.17
C GLN A 343 -1.47 -12.20 15.74
N PRO A 344 -1.32 -11.15 14.90
CA PRO A 344 -1.44 -9.78 15.36
C PRO A 344 -2.83 -9.50 15.91
N ILE A 345 -2.91 -8.58 16.86
CA ILE A 345 -4.16 -7.95 17.28
C ILE A 345 -4.16 -6.50 16.79
N ARG A 346 -5.35 -5.98 16.52
CA ARG A 346 -5.57 -4.61 16.06
C ARG A 346 -6.44 -3.89 17.08
N ILE A 347 -5.99 -2.71 17.47
CA ILE A 347 -6.64 -1.86 18.48
C ILE A 347 -6.96 -0.54 17.81
N CYS A 348 -8.19 -0.07 17.95
CA CYS A 348 -8.66 1.15 17.30
C CYS A 348 -9.49 2.01 18.22
N ASN A 349 -9.61 3.30 17.88
CA ASN A 349 -10.48 4.27 18.54
C ASN A 349 -10.29 4.34 20.06
N PHE A 350 -9.08 4.04 20.55
CA PHE A 350 -8.77 4.10 21.98
C PHE A 350 -8.95 5.51 22.51
N SER A 351 -9.68 5.63 23.62
CA SER A 351 -9.93 6.90 24.30
C SER A 351 -10.00 6.72 25.81
N VAL A 352 -9.64 7.78 26.53
CA VAL A 352 -9.96 7.93 27.96
C VAL A 352 -11.32 8.63 28.04
N VAL A 353 -12.26 7.99 28.74
CA VAL A 353 -13.63 8.50 28.89
C VAL A 353 -13.71 9.27 30.21
N SER A 354 -14.18 10.52 30.14
CA SER A 354 -14.48 11.33 31.32
C SER A 354 -15.72 10.78 32.03
N ASN A 355 -15.52 10.31 33.26
CA ASN A 355 -16.60 9.92 34.19
C ASN A 355 -17.39 11.13 34.72
#